data_AF-A0A1Q4VPY5-F1
#
_entry.id   AF-A0A1Q4VPY5-F1
#
_cell.length_a   1.000
_cell.length_b   1.000
_cell.length_c   1.000
_cell.angle_alpha   90.00
_cell.angle_beta   90.00
_cell.angle_gamma   90.00
#
_symmetry.space_group_name_H-M   'P 1'
#
loop_
_entity.id
_entity.type
_entity.pdbx_description
1 polymer ?
#
loop_
_entity_poly.entity_id
_entity_poly.type
_entity_poly.pdbx_seq_one_letter_code
_entity_poly.pdbx_strand_id
1 'polypeptide(L)'
;MNRRTTLAAVLALTAGFALAGCGGDSAPELKVSGAYLPQPVDQSMAGAFMVIKNSGGTADKLTSVTSDLSDDITIHTTKNNKMEEVKSLDIPANGELELARGGNHLMFMGLKKKPAEGQRVTVELHFGTSEPVKVDVPVESATYVPKNGGAKAGSGEGGAAGHEKMQHGGSQHDGSQHEGSMNDHSQHDAKK
;
A
#
# COMPACT_ATOMS: atom_id res chain seq x y z
N MET A 1 1.10 -91.53 37.77
CA MET A 1 -0.25 -90.93 37.65
C MET A 1 -0.12 -89.55 37.00
N ASN A 2 -0.75 -89.41 35.82
CA ASN A 2 -1.37 -88.23 35.18
C ASN A 2 -0.48 -86.99 34.94
N ARG A 3 0.10 -86.81 33.74
CA ARG A 3 -0.46 -86.14 32.52
C ARG A 3 -0.85 -84.66 32.72
N ARG A 4 -0.16 -83.74 32.02
CA ARG A 4 -0.70 -82.94 30.88
C ARG A 4 0.25 -81.80 30.44
N THR A 5 0.79 -82.00 29.24
CA THR A 5 1.06 -81.05 28.14
C THR A 5 0.58 -79.59 28.26
N THR A 6 1.43 -78.65 27.84
CA THR A 6 1.02 -77.39 27.20
C THR A 6 1.94 -77.04 26.03
N LEU A 7 1.28 -76.69 24.92
CA LEU A 7 1.78 -76.50 23.57
C LEU A 7 2.68 -75.27 23.38
N ALA A 8 3.64 -75.41 22.46
CA ALA A 8 4.28 -74.31 21.76
C ALA A 8 3.44 -73.87 20.56
N ALA A 9 3.32 -72.57 20.33
CA ALA A 9 3.06 -71.99 19.01
C ALA A 9 3.53 -70.52 19.00
N VAL A 10 4.69 -70.31 18.40
CA VAL A 10 5.27 -69.00 18.08
C VAL A 10 4.50 -68.42 16.91
N LEU A 11 3.89 -67.24 17.06
CA LEU A 11 3.36 -66.46 15.96
C LEU A 11 3.98 -65.05 16.03
N ALA A 12 5.05 -64.85 15.26
CA ALA A 12 5.68 -63.55 15.07
C ALA A 12 4.80 -62.70 14.15
N LEU A 13 4.08 -61.71 14.72
CA LEU A 13 3.49 -60.62 13.94
C LEU A 13 4.52 -59.51 13.81
N THR A 14 5.20 -59.46 12.67
CA THR A 14 6.00 -58.30 12.25
C THR A 14 5.04 -57.14 11.95
N ALA A 15 4.98 -56.17 12.87
CA ALA A 15 4.26 -54.93 12.67
C ALA A 15 4.97 -54.07 11.59
N GLY A 16 4.48 -54.12 10.37
CA GLY A 16 4.80 -53.15 9.32
C GLY A 16 4.11 -51.83 9.62
N PHE A 17 4.71 -51.01 10.50
CA PHE A 17 4.27 -49.62 10.68
C PHE A 17 4.75 -48.83 9.46
N ALA A 18 3.87 -48.71 8.46
CA ALA A 18 4.07 -47.77 7.38
C ALA A 18 4.09 -46.37 7.98
N LEU A 19 5.28 -45.76 8.08
CA LEU A 19 5.40 -44.32 8.20
C LEU A 19 4.89 -43.72 6.89
N ALA A 20 3.57 -43.54 6.80
CA ALA A 20 2.98 -42.58 5.89
C ALA A 20 3.56 -41.22 6.29
N GLY A 21 4.58 -40.78 5.56
CA GLY A 21 5.13 -39.44 5.71
C GLY A 21 3.99 -38.45 5.49
N CYS A 22 3.51 -37.83 6.57
CA CYS A 22 2.80 -36.56 6.51
C CYS A 22 3.78 -35.50 6.01
N GLY A 23 4.11 -35.51 4.72
CA GLY A 23 4.41 -34.30 3.99
C GLY A 23 3.08 -33.58 3.76
N GLY A 24 2.45 -33.14 4.85
CA GLY A 24 1.25 -32.33 4.75
C GLY A 24 1.67 -30.99 4.21
N ASP A 25 1.34 -30.70 2.96
CA ASP A 25 1.23 -29.32 2.50
C ASP A 25 0.30 -28.63 3.51
N SER A 26 0.90 -27.86 4.41
CA SER A 26 0.16 -27.22 5.50
C SER A 26 -0.85 -26.27 4.86
N ALA A 27 -2.06 -26.22 5.39
CA ALA A 27 -3.12 -25.34 4.91
C ALA A 27 -2.61 -23.87 4.82
N PRO A 28 -3.28 -22.98 4.07
CA PRO A 28 -2.82 -21.60 3.98
C PRO A 28 -2.80 -20.97 5.38
N GLU A 29 -1.75 -20.20 5.67
CA GLU A 29 -1.60 -19.51 6.95
C GLU A 29 -1.46 -18.02 6.68
N LEU A 30 -2.59 -17.31 6.71
CA LEU A 30 -2.66 -15.92 6.26
C LEU A 30 -2.44 -14.94 7.42
N LYS A 31 -1.57 -13.95 7.19
CA LYS A 31 -1.33 -12.82 8.10
C LYS A 31 -1.34 -11.51 7.31
N VAL A 32 -2.10 -10.54 7.81
CA VAL A 32 -2.19 -9.20 7.22
C VAL A 32 -1.30 -8.22 7.97
N SER A 33 -0.58 -7.39 7.24
CA SER A 33 0.29 -6.37 7.81
C SER A 33 0.34 -5.12 6.92
N GLY A 34 0.84 -4.02 7.48
CA GLY A 34 1.05 -2.77 6.73
C GLY A 34 -0.22 -2.18 6.13
N ALA A 35 -1.39 -2.46 6.73
CA ALA A 35 -2.65 -1.95 6.24
C ALA A 35 -2.73 -0.43 6.40
N TYR A 36 -3.20 0.28 5.38
CA TYR A 36 -3.51 1.70 5.45
C TYR A 36 -4.52 2.11 4.36
N LEU A 37 -5.25 3.18 4.64
CA LEU A 37 -6.16 3.86 3.73
C LEU A 37 -5.76 5.34 3.69
N PRO A 38 -5.17 5.85 2.60
CA PRO A 38 -4.93 7.28 2.47
C PRO A 38 -6.26 8.01 2.50
N GLN A 39 -6.36 9.07 3.30
CA GLN A 39 -7.56 9.89 3.37
C GLN A 39 -7.98 10.27 1.94
N PRO A 40 -9.18 9.87 1.50
CA PRO A 40 -9.59 10.08 0.13
C PRO A 40 -9.75 11.57 -0.14
N VAL A 41 -9.36 11.99 -1.34
CA VAL A 41 -9.61 13.37 -1.79
C VAL A 41 -11.10 13.55 -2.09
N ASP A 42 -11.68 12.55 -2.72
CA ASP A 42 -13.09 12.46 -3.09
C ASP A 42 -13.97 12.02 -1.89
N GLN A 43 -15.27 12.27 -1.96
CA GLN A 43 -16.23 11.84 -0.93
C GLN A 43 -16.87 10.48 -1.21
N SER A 44 -16.81 10.00 -2.44
CA SER A 44 -17.48 8.80 -2.94
C SER A 44 -16.56 7.60 -3.11
N MET A 45 -15.24 7.80 -3.10
CA MET A 45 -14.26 6.77 -3.49
C MET A 45 -13.06 6.72 -2.53
N ALA A 46 -12.59 5.54 -2.16
CA ALA A 46 -11.35 5.36 -1.40
C ALA A 46 -10.56 4.13 -1.86
N GLY A 47 -9.24 4.18 -1.70
CA GLY A 47 -8.36 3.03 -1.95
C GLY A 47 -7.72 2.55 -0.65
N ALA A 48 -7.63 1.23 -0.45
CA ALA A 48 -6.91 0.64 0.68
C ALA A 48 -5.80 -0.33 0.23
N PHE A 49 -4.76 -0.40 1.05
CA PHE A 49 -3.51 -1.07 0.78
C PHE A 49 -3.11 -1.90 2.01
N MET A 50 -2.43 -3.03 1.79
CA MET A 50 -1.94 -3.96 2.82
C MET A 50 -1.09 -5.06 2.18
N VAL A 51 -0.39 -5.83 3.01
CA VAL A 51 0.31 -7.05 2.58
C VAL A 51 -0.35 -8.25 3.26
N ILE A 52 -0.69 -9.27 2.46
CA ILE A 52 -1.24 -10.54 2.93
C ILE A 52 -0.17 -11.60 2.73
N LYS A 53 0.48 -12.03 3.81
CA LYS A 53 1.50 -13.07 3.80
C LYS A 53 0.87 -14.43 4.04
N ASN A 54 1.29 -15.43 3.27
CA ASN A 54 0.92 -16.83 3.46
C ASN A 54 2.15 -17.65 3.85
N SER A 55 2.22 -18.10 5.10
CA SER A 55 3.28 -19.02 5.58
C SER A 55 2.92 -20.49 5.39
N GLY A 56 1.74 -20.78 4.84
CA GLY A 56 1.26 -22.13 4.58
C GLY A 56 1.86 -22.77 3.33
N GLY A 57 1.76 -24.09 3.27
CA GLY A 57 2.22 -24.93 2.14
C GLY A 57 1.28 -24.92 0.94
N THR A 58 0.05 -24.42 1.08
CA THR A 58 -0.91 -24.30 -0.02
C THR A 58 -1.26 -22.84 -0.32
N ALA A 59 -1.55 -22.56 -1.59
CA ALA A 59 -1.96 -21.24 -2.03
C ALA A 59 -3.44 -20.96 -1.71
N ASP A 60 -3.79 -19.68 -1.62
CA ASP A 60 -5.19 -19.22 -1.51
C ASP A 60 -5.43 -18.06 -2.50
N LYS A 61 -6.62 -17.47 -2.46
CA LYS A 61 -7.00 -16.30 -3.25
C LYS A 61 -7.82 -15.35 -2.39
N LEU A 62 -7.56 -14.05 -2.50
CA LEU A 62 -8.50 -13.02 -2.03
C LEU A 62 -9.64 -12.92 -3.04
N THR A 63 -10.88 -13.17 -2.62
CA THR A 63 -12.04 -13.26 -3.52
C THR A 63 -13.04 -12.13 -3.35
N SER A 64 -13.14 -11.56 -2.14
CA SER A 64 -13.99 -10.39 -1.88
C SER A 64 -13.59 -9.70 -0.59
N VAL A 65 -14.12 -8.49 -0.38
CA VAL A 65 -13.92 -7.70 0.83
C VAL A 65 -15.24 -7.07 1.24
N THR A 66 -15.52 -7.03 2.53
CA THR A 66 -16.68 -6.33 3.11
C THR A 66 -16.24 -5.29 4.12
N SER A 67 -17.04 -4.23 4.30
CA SER A 67 -16.82 -3.20 5.32
C SER A 67 -18.09 -2.39 5.54
N ASP A 68 -18.23 -1.80 6.73
CA ASP A 68 -19.31 -0.84 6.99
C ASP A 68 -19.12 0.49 6.23
N LEU A 69 -17.92 0.75 5.68
CA LEU A 69 -17.63 1.99 4.98
C LEU A 69 -18.35 2.10 3.62
N SER A 70 -18.54 0.98 2.94
CA SER A 70 -19.26 0.89 1.67
C SER A 70 -19.82 -0.52 1.43
N ASP A 71 -20.98 -0.59 0.76
CA ASP A 71 -21.57 -1.84 0.28
C ASP A 71 -20.94 -2.33 -1.05
N ASP A 72 -20.15 -1.49 -1.72
CA ASP A 72 -19.52 -1.79 -3.00
C ASP A 72 -17.99 -1.65 -2.87
N ILE A 73 -17.31 -2.80 -2.77
CA ILE A 73 -15.87 -2.92 -2.62
C ILE A 73 -15.34 -3.90 -3.65
N THR A 74 -14.46 -3.42 -4.52
CA THR A 74 -13.90 -4.17 -5.63
C THR A 74 -12.38 -4.35 -5.47
N ILE A 75 -11.86 -5.41 -6.10
CA ILE A 75 -10.42 -5.70 -6.11
C ILE A 75 -9.88 -5.26 -7.47
N HIS A 76 -8.87 -4.39 -7.48
CA HIS A 76 -8.31 -3.84 -8.70
C HIS A 76 -6.85 -4.23 -8.88
N THR A 77 -6.43 -4.43 -10.13
CA THR A 77 -5.02 -4.46 -10.56
C THR A 77 -4.72 -3.22 -11.38
N THR A 78 -3.50 -2.70 -11.29
CA THR A 78 -3.04 -1.62 -12.18
C THR A 78 -2.16 -2.22 -13.29
N LYS A 79 -2.54 -2.03 -14.56
CA LYS A 79 -1.77 -2.43 -15.74
C LYS A 79 -1.70 -1.28 -16.71
N ASN A 80 -0.49 -0.93 -17.18
CA ASN A 80 -0.29 0.17 -18.14
C ASN A 80 -0.97 1.49 -17.71
N ASN A 81 -0.87 1.84 -16.43
CA ASN A 81 -1.54 3.01 -15.81
C ASN A 81 -3.07 2.99 -15.87
N LYS A 82 -3.69 1.83 -16.13
CA LYS A 82 -5.14 1.63 -16.04
C LYS A 82 -5.46 0.72 -14.88
N MET A 83 -6.47 1.09 -14.11
CA MET A 83 -7.03 0.25 -13.06
C MET A 83 -8.08 -0.65 -13.68
N GLU A 84 -7.97 -1.94 -13.45
CA GLU A 84 -8.87 -2.97 -13.95
C GLU A 84 -9.41 -3.75 -12.75
N GLU A 85 -10.73 -3.86 -12.65
CA GLU A 85 -11.38 -4.74 -11.69
C GLU A 85 -11.07 -6.20 -12.00
N VAL A 86 -10.77 -6.97 -10.97
CA VAL A 86 -10.54 -8.41 -11.02
C VAL A 86 -11.42 -9.11 -9.99
N LYS A 87 -11.84 -10.33 -10.32
CA LYS A 87 -12.68 -11.14 -9.43
C LYS A 87 -11.94 -11.69 -8.22
N SER A 88 -10.63 -11.84 -8.33
CA SER A 88 -9.78 -12.37 -7.26
C SER A 88 -8.31 -12.08 -7.51
N LEU A 89 -7.49 -12.15 -6.47
CA LEU A 89 -6.04 -12.10 -6.54
C LEU A 89 -5.42 -13.30 -5.83
N ASP A 90 -4.36 -13.85 -6.42
CA ASP A 90 -3.69 -15.05 -5.92
C ASP A 90 -2.76 -14.72 -4.75
N ILE A 91 -2.73 -15.63 -3.77
CA ILE A 91 -1.84 -15.59 -2.61
C ILE A 91 -1.03 -16.89 -2.62
N PRO A 92 0.20 -16.88 -3.17
CA PRO A 92 1.01 -18.09 -3.31
C PRO A 92 1.31 -18.76 -1.97
N ALA A 93 1.48 -20.08 -1.97
CA ALA A 93 2.06 -20.82 -0.84
C ALA A 93 3.45 -20.26 -0.51
N ASN A 94 3.78 -20.12 0.78
CA ASN A 94 5.05 -19.54 1.24
C ASN A 94 5.37 -18.17 0.61
N GLY A 95 4.34 -17.41 0.23
CA GLY A 95 4.45 -16.17 -0.52
C GLY A 95 3.61 -15.04 0.07
N GLU A 96 3.37 -14.01 -0.72
CA GLU A 96 2.55 -12.88 -0.30
C GLU A 96 1.83 -12.23 -1.48
N LEU A 97 0.69 -11.62 -1.18
CA LEU A 97 -0.02 -10.69 -2.03
C LEU A 97 0.16 -9.28 -1.49
N GLU A 98 0.80 -8.43 -2.28
CA GLU A 98 0.95 -7.01 -1.97
C GLU A 98 -0.15 -6.18 -2.65
N LEU A 99 -0.92 -5.46 -1.83
CA LEU A 99 -1.85 -4.43 -2.26
C LEU A 99 -1.20 -3.06 -1.97
N ALA A 100 -0.67 -2.41 -3.01
CA ALA A 100 0.11 -1.18 -2.91
C ALA A 100 -0.24 -0.19 -4.03
N ARG A 101 0.12 1.09 -3.81
CA ARG A 101 -0.08 2.16 -4.80
C ARG A 101 0.61 1.81 -6.12
N GLY A 102 -0.11 1.98 -7.23
CA GLY A 102 0.38 1.65 -8.58
C GLY A 102 0.38 0.15 -8.91
N GLY A 103 -0.05 -0.71 -7.97
CA GLY A 103 -0.21 -2.14 -8.18
C GLY A 103 -1.65 -2.59 -7.91
N ASN A 104 -1.78 -3.72 -7.21
CA ASN A 104 -3.06 -4.22 -6.75
C ASN A 104 -3.59 -3.36 -5.59
N HIS A 105 -4.90 -3.18 -5.49
CA HIS A 105 -5.50 -2.42 -4.39
C HIS A 105 -6.98 -2.74 -4.23
N LEU A 106 -7.51 -2.43 -3.05
CA LEU A 106 -8.95 -2.46 -2.80
C LEU A 106 -9.52 -1.09 -3.18
N MET A 107 -10.66 -1.08 -3.86
CA MET A 107 -11.38 0.13 -4.19
C MET A 107 -12.76 0.11 -3.54
N PHE A 108 -13.06 1.14 -2.76
CA PHE A 108 -14.37 1.37 -2.17
C PHE A 108 -15.11 2.35 -3.08
N MET A 109 -16.26 1.93 -3.59
CA MET A 109 -17.15 2.74 -4.41
C MET A 109 -18.34 3.20 -3.56
N GLY A 110 -18.89 4.40 -3.78
CA GLY A 110 -20.11 4.82 -3.08
C GLY A 110 -19.98 4.87 -1.54
N LEU A 111 -18.91 5.48 -1.03
CA LEU A 111 -18.66 5.62 0.42
C LEU A 111 -19.88 6.18 1.16
N LYS A 112 -20.29 5.51 2.25
CA LYS A 112 -21.38 5.99 3.13
C LYS A 112 -20.98 7.22 3.94
N LYS A 113 -19.67 7.36 4.20
CA LYS A 113 -19.05 8.53 4.84
C LYS A 113 -17.61 8.66 4.37
N LYS A 114 -17.11 9.89 4.30
CA LYS A 114 -15.69 10.14 4.03
C LYS A 114 -14.85 9.83 5.27
N PRO A 115 -13.95 8.81 5.24
CA PRO A 115 -13.04 8.55 6.34
C PRO A 115 -12.01 9.69 6.46
N ALA A 116 -11.67 10.07 7.69
CA ALA A 116 -10.71 11.13 7.98
C ALA A 116 -9.43 10.58 8.63
N GLU A 117 -8.31 11.26 8.43
CA GLU A 117 -7.02 10.91 9.05
C GLU A 117 -7.15 10.70 10.56
N GLY A 118 -6.46 9.67 11.07
CA GLY A 118 -6.54 9.25 12.48
C GLY A 118 -7.73 8.35 12.81
N GLN A 119 -8.70 8.20 11.91
CA GLN A 119 -9.76 7.20 12.06
C GLN A 119 -9.28 5.80 11.69
N ARG A 120 -10.13 4.81 11.93
CA ARG A 120 -9.92 3.42 11.50
C ARG A 120 -11.14 2.92 10.75
N VAL A 121 -10.89 2.11 9.72
CA VAL A 121 -11.91 1.42 8.92
C VAL A 121 -11.67 -0.07 9.10
N THR A 122 -12.65 -0.79 9.62
CA THR A 122 -12.57 -2.25 9.70
C THR A 122 -13.01 -2.84 8.36
N VAL A 123 -12.18 -3.72 7.81
CA VAL A 123 -12.49 -4.52 6.61
C VAL A 123 -12.45 -5.99 6.97
N GLU A 124 -13.24 -6.81 6.31
CA GLU A 124 -13.18 -8.26 6.40
C GLU A 124 -12.80 -8.82 5.03
N LEU A 125 -11.66 -9.50 4.97
CA LEU A 125 -11.12 -10.11 3.77
C LEU A 125 -11.66 -11.54 3.67
N HIS A 126 -12.21 -11.90 2.51
CA HIS A 126 -12.74 -13.24 2.25
C HIS A 126 -11.84 -13.97 1.28
N PHE A 127 -11.55 -15.24 1.60
CA PHE A 127 -10.62 -16.07 0.85
C PHE A 127 -11.31 -17.26 0.19
N GLY A 128 -10.61 -17.93 -0.71
CA GLY A 128 -11.14 -19.10 -1.41
C GLY A 128 -11.23 -20.33 -0.49
N THR A 129 -10.26 -20.51 0.39
CA THR A 129 -10.20 -21.67 1.30
C THR A 129 -10.04 -21.32 2.77
N SER A 130 -9.40 -20.20 3.09
CA SER A 130 -9.18 -19.74 4.47
C SER A 130 -10.42 -19.04 5.04
N GLU A 131 -10.52 -19.04 6.37
CA GLU A 131 -11.55 -18.26 7.07
C GLU A 131 -11.38 -16.75 6.83
N PRO A 132 -12.46 -15.96 6.88
CA PRO A 132 -12.37 -14.52 6.74
C PRO A 132 -11.50 -13.87 7.82
N VAL A 133 -10.74 -12.85 7.43
CA VAL A 133 -9.84 -12.12 8.33
C VAL A 133 -10.29 -10.67 8.46
N LYS A 134 -10.59 -10.25 9.69
CA LYS A 134 -10.86 -8.85 10.02
C LYS A 134 -9.57 -8.06 10.19
N VAL A 135 -9.51 -6.88 9.57
CA VAL A 135 -8.34 -6.00 9.55
C VAL A 135 -8.79 -4.59 9.89
N ASP A 136 -8.19 -4.00 10.92
CA ASP A 136 -8.39 -2.59 11.25
C ASP A 136 -7.41 -1.73 10.45
N VAL A 137 -7.93 -1.05 9.42
CA VAL A 137 -7.16 -0.23 8.48
C VAL A 137 -7.09 1.21 9.02
N PRO A 138 -5.91 1.70 9.45
CA PRO A 138 -5.75 3.10 9.83
C PRO A 138 -5.93 4.02 8.61
N VAL A 139 -6.61 5.13 8.82
CA VAL A 139 -6.73 6.20 7.84
C VAL A 139 -5.55 7.14 8.01
N GLU A 140 -4.68 7.17 7.01
CA GLU A 140 -3.44 7.95 7.02
C GLU A 140 -3.61 9.22 6.17
N SER A 141 -2.67 10.16 6.27
CA SER A 141 -2.66 11.33 5.39
C SER A 141 -2.70 10.94 3.90
N ALA A 142 -3.29 11.78 3.05
CA ALA A 142 -3.43 11.50 1.63
C ALA A 142 -2.07 11.22 0.93
N THR A 143 -1.00 11.86 1.42
CA THR A 143 0.38 11.74 0.92
C THR A 143 1.22 10.71 1.67
N TYR A 144 0.63 9.94 2.60
CA TYR A 144 1.35 8.94 3.40
C TYR A 144 2.09 7.96 2.51
N VAL A 145 3.38 7.70 2.78
CA VAL A 145 4.19 6.66 2.13
C VAL A 145 4.62 5.65 3.19
N PRO A 146 4.29 4.35 3.05
CA PRO A 146 4.69 3.35 4.03
C PRO A 146 6.21 3.16 4.01
N LYS A 147 6.83 3.14 5.20
CA LYS A 147 8.29 3.02 5.34
C LYS A 147 8.85 1.65 4.90
N ASN A 148 8.00 0.61 4.83
CA ASN A 148 8.39 -0.78 4.55
C ASN A 148 7.50 -1.47 3.49
N GLY A 149 6.67 -0.74 2.75
CA GLY A 149 5.82 -1.28 1.68
C GLY A 149 6.43 -1.01 0.33
N GLY A 150 6.60 -2.04 -0.50
CA GLY A 150 7.30 -2.03 -1.77
C GLY A 150 6.61 -1.15 -2.80
N ALA A 151 6.83 0.15 -2.72
CA ALA A 151 6.73 0.99 -3.90
C ALA A 151 7.81 0.53 -4.88
N LYS A 152 7.46 -0.40 -5.78
CA LYS A 152 8.08 -0.43 -7.11
C LYS A 152 7.80 0.94 -7.70
N ALA A 153 8.77 1.84 -7.52
CA ALA A 153 8.77 3.18 -8.05
C ALA A 153 8.44 3.09 -9.54
N GLY A 154 7.23 3.50 -9.90
CA GLY A 154 6.95 3.88 -11.27
C GLY A 154 7.90 5.02 -11.60
N SER A 155 8.80 4.77 -12.55
CA SER A 155 9.62 5.78 -13.20
C SER A 155 8.69 6.81 -13.85
N GLY A 156 8.30 7.81 -13.08
CA GLY A 156 7.67 9.04 -13.53
C GLY A 156 8.68 10.16 -13.34
N GLU A 157 9.39 10.47 -14.41
CA GLU A 157 10.30 11.61 -14.53
C GLU A 157 9.47 12.90 -14.46
N GLY A 158 9.21 13.37 -13.24
CA GLY A 158 8.57 14.64 -12.94
C GLY A 158 9.63 15.69 -12.64
N GLY A 159 10.07 16.40 -13.67
CA GLY A 159 10.97 17.54 -13.54
C GLY A 159 10.36 18.61 -12.63
N ALA A 160 11.05 18.89 -11.53
CA ALA A 160 10.81 20.07 -10.71
C ALA A 160 11.22 21.32 -11.50
N ALA A 161 10.26 22.17 -11.84
CA ALA A 161 10.50 23.56 -12.21
C ALA A 161 9.86 24.44 -11.13
N GLY A 162 10.67 25.38 -10.63
CA GLY A 162 10.50 26.07 -9.36
C GLY A 162 9.26 26.95 -9.26
N HIS A 163 8.72 27.02 -8.05
CA HIS A 163 7.86 28.12 -7.61
C HIS A 163 8.73 29.36 -7.40
N GLU A 164 8.73 30.27 -8.37
CA GLU A 164 9.33 31.58 -8.22
C GLU A 164 8.33 32.52 -7.51
N LYS A 165 8.73 33.00 -6.33
CA LYS A 165 7.97 33.94 -5.51
C LYS A 165 7.82 35.28 -6.24
N MET A 166 6.59 35.66 -6.58
CA MET A 166 6.27 37.05 -6.91
C MET A 166 6.34 37.90 -5.62
N GLN A 167 7.32 38.80 -5.56
CA GLN A 167 7.36 39.90 -4.59
C GLN A 167 7.04 41.20 -5.32
N HIS A 168 5.89 41.80 -4.98
CA HIS A 168 5.58 43.19 -5.29
C HIS A 168 6.29 44.09 -4.27
N GLY A 169 7.22 44.94 -4.73
CA GLY A 169 7.89 45.94 -3.90
C GLY A 169 8.03 47.24 -4.69
N GLY A 170 7.33 48.28 -4.23
CA GLY A 170 7.22 49.58 -4.90
C GLY A 170 8.51 50.39 -4.92
N SER A 171 8.65 51.18 -5.98
CA SER A 171 9.69 52.19 -6.15
C SER A 171 9.26 53.49 -5.49
N GLN A 172 9.87 53.78 -4.34
CA GLN A 172 9.89 55.09 -3.70
C GLN A 172 11.14 55.88 -4.13
N HIS A 173 10.95 57.20 -4.20
CA HIS A 173 11.95 58.25 -4.35
C HIS A 173 13.09 58.19 -3.31
N ASP A 174 14.30 58.57 -3.72
CA ASP A 174 15.29 59.38 -2.97
C ASP A 174 16.46 59.68 -3.95
N GLY A 175 17.01 60.88 -4.19
CA GLY A 175 17.17 62.03 -3.31
C GLY A 175 18.56 62.04 -2.68
N SER A 176 19.65 62.23 -3.44
CA SER A 176 20.93 62.61 -2.84
C SER A 176 21.76 63.52 -3.74
N GLN A 177 22.05 64.68 -3.15
CA GLN A 177 22.89 65.76 -3.62
C GLN A 177 24.36 65.39 -3.41
N HIS A 178 25.24 65.85 -4.30
CA HIS A 178 26.64 66.10 -3.95
C HIS A 178 27.09 67.36 -4.72
N GLU A 179 27.32 68.43 -3.97
CA GLU A 179 27.98 69.65 -4.40
C GLU A 179 29.51 69.48 -4.30
N GLY A 180 30.26 70.19 -5.16
CA GLY A 180 31.66 70.49 -4.86
C GLY A 180 32.60 70.75 -6.04
N SER A 181 32.73 72.04 -6.38
CA SER A 181 34.00 72.72 -6.76
C SER A 181 34.45 72.82 -8.24
N MET A 182 34.09 73.97 -8.84
CA MET A 182 34.97 75.01 -9.45
C MET A 182 36.11 74.64 -10.42
N ASN A 183 35.99 75.11 -11.67
CA ASN A 183 36.93 75.99 -12.40
C ASN A 183 36.29 76.33 -13.78
N ASP A 184 35.74 77.51 -14.05
CA ASP A 184 36.37 78.82 -14.32
C ASP A 184 36.92 79.02 -15.75
N HIS A 185 36.56 80.18 -16.32
CA HIS A 185 37.02 80.92 -17.50
C HIS A 185 36.49 80.67 -18.93
N SER A 186 35.83 81.75 -19.42
CA SER A 186 36.05 82.46 -20.70
C SER A 186 35.46 81.88 -21.99
N GLN A 187 34.95 82.64 -22.97
CA GLN A 187 34.52 84.04 -23.13
C GLN A 187 33.78 84.08 -24.49
N HIS A 188 32.80 84.99 -24.57
CA HIS A 188 32.46 85.82 -25.73
C HIS A 188 31.76 85.23 -26.98
N ASP A 189 30.54 85.74 -27.15
CA ASP A 189 29.91 86.16 -28.41
C ASP A 189 30.86 86.79 -29.44
N ALA A 190 30.68 86.42 -30.71
CA ALA A 190 30.82 87.34 -31.84
C ALA A 190 30.09 86.84 -33.10
N LYS A 191 28.85 87.31 -33.23
CA LYS A 191 28.19 87.79 -34.45
C LYS A 191 29.09 87.98 -35.68
N LYS A 192 28.78 87.31 -36.80
CA LYS A 192 28.54 87.91 -38.13
C LYS A 192 27.96 86.89 -39.11
#